data_AF-A0A973B132-F1
#
_entry.id   AF-A0A973B132-F1
#
_cell.length_a   1.000
_cell.length_b   1.000
_cell.length_c   1.000
_cell.angle_alpha   90.00
_cell.angle_beta   90.00
_cell.angle_gamma   90.00
#
_symmetry.space_group_name_H-M   'P 1'
#
loop_
_entity.id
_entity.type
_entity.pdbx_description
1 polymer ?
#
loop_
_entity_poly.entity_id
_entity_poly.type
_entity_poly.pdbx_seq_one_letter_code
_entity_poly.pdbx_strand_id
1 'polypeptide(L)'
;MAVGMYPKVKFRAPAASGGPDLRIKVEINTYETSPARPLIDLPFALASSWFTGACSLHTFTAAELVSTKLRALYQRSKGRDVVDLWLGLDQLGFRPGCRQPAGELRHRRRSCPHREGPPEQGLGRVNEPLRRATGRLSRACPSAPPRG
;
A
#
# COMPACT_ATOMS: atom_id res chain seq x y z
N MET A 1 6.60 25.86 -29.57
CA MET A 1 7.03 24.67 -28.80
C MET A 1 5.82 23.75 -28.65
N ALA A 2 5.84 22.56 -29.27
CA ALA A 2 4.76 21.60 -29.08
C ALA A 2 4.88 21.00 -27.67
N VAL A 3 3.92 21.27 -26.79
CA VAL A 3 3.80 20.55 -25.53
C VAL A 3 3.38 19.14 -25.90
N GLY A 4 4.27 18.16 -25.70
CA GLY A 4 3.95 16.76 -25.97
C GLY A 4 2.76 16.29 -25.13
N MET A 5 2.09 15.23 -25.60
CA MET A 5 0.90 14.62 -25.01
C MET A 5 0.96 14.46 -23.47
N TYR A 6 2.14 14.24 -22.90
CA TYR A 6 2.35 14.25 -21.46
C TYR A 6 3.48 15.22 -21.11
N PRO A 7 3.19 16.34 -20.39
CA PRO A 7 4.20 17.28 -19.95
C PRO A 7 5.28 16.58 -19.13
N LYS A 8 6.55 16.81 -19.50
CA LYS A 8 7.73 16.22 -18.86
C LYS A 8 8.72 17.31 -18.52
N VAL A 9 9.08 17.42 -17.24
CA VAL A 9 10.13 18.30 -16.73
C VAL A 9 11.33 17.44 -16.32
N LYS A 10 12.53 17.84 -16.72
CA LYS A 10 13.77 17.12 -16.41
C LYS A 10 14.71 18.05 -15.65
N PHE A 11 14.99 17.71 -14.39
CA PHE A 11 16.01 18.38 -13.58
C PHE A 11 17.31 17.58 -13.64
N ARG A 12 18.43 18.30 -13.59
CA ARG A 12 19.76 17.71 -13.48
C ARG A 12 20.51 18.42 -12.36
N ALA A 13 21.24 17.67 -11.57
CA ALA A 13 22.08 18.20 -10.50
C ALA A 13 23.35 17.36 -10.35
N PRO A 14 24.50 17.97 -10.02
CA PRO A 14 25.70 17.22 -9.68
C PRO A 14 25.45 16.40 -8.40
N ALA A 15 25.98 15.18 -8.36
CA ALA A 15 25.89 14.35 -7.16
C ALA A 15 26.83 14.88 -6.07
N ALA A 16 26.33 15.04 -4.84
CA ALA A 16 27.12 15.54 -3.71
C ALA A 16 28.33 14.65 -3.36
N SER A 17 28.29 13.35 -3.70
CA SER A 17 29.36 12.39 -3.46
C SER A 17 30.42 12.33 -4.59
N GLY A 18 30.37 13.24 -5.57
CA GLY A 18 31.29 13.22 -6.72
C GLY A 18 31.01 12.12 -7.75
N GLY A 19 29.82 11.52 -7.70
CA GLY A 19 29.35 10.51 -8.67
C GLY A 19 28.72 11.12 -9.93
N PRO A 20 28.10 10.28 -10.79
CA PRO A 20 27.41 10.77 -11.99
C PRO A 20 26.23 11.68 -11.64
N ASP A 21 25.94 12.63 -12.53
CA ASP A 21 24.83 13.59 -12.38
C ASP A 21 23.49 12.90 -12.09
N LEU A 22 22.79 13.44 -11.09
CA LEU A 22 21.43 13.04 -10.75
C LEU A 22 20.46 13.63 -11.77
N ARG A 23 19.51 12.80 -12.22
CA ARG A 23 18.49 13.17 -13.20
C ARG A 23 17.11 12.88 -12.61
N ILE A 24 16.31 13.92 -12.41
CA ILE A 24 14.94 13.78 -11.94
C ILE A 24 14.00 14.08 -13.11
N LYS A 25 13.13 13.13 -13.44
CA LYS A 25 12.08 13.32 -14.45
C LYS A 25 10.73 13.39 -13.76
N VAL A 26 10.07 14.53 -13.86
CA VAL A 26 8.69 14.74 -13.42
C VAL A 26 7.78 14.64 -14.65
N GLU A 27 6.79 13.78 -14.59
CA GLU A 27 5.80 13.59 -15.65
C GLU A 27 4.40 13.78 -15.08
N ILE A 28 3.58 14.59 -15.75
CA ILE A 28 2.22 14.90 -15.32
C ILE A 28 1.25 14.26 -16.31
N ASN A 29 0.34 13.43 -15.80
CA ASN A 29 -0.76 12.91 -16.63
C ASN A 29 -1.86 13.96 -16.74
N THR A 30 -2.21 14.36 -17.97
CA THR A 30 -3.20 15.39 -18.27
C THR A 30 -4.50 14.84 -18.85
N TYR A 31 -4.58 13.52 -19.14
CA TYR A 31 -5.76 12.89 -19.74
C TYR A 31 -6.64 12.20 -18.70
N GLU A 32 -6.01 11.48 -17.78
CA GLU A 32 -6.71 10.79 -16.68
C GLU A 32 -6.46 11.58 -15.39
N THR A 33 -7.17 12.71 -15.27
CA THR A 33 -7.00 13.67 -14.17
C THR A 33 -7.81 13.31 -12.93
N SER A 34 -8.75 12.39 -13.05
CA SER A 34 -9.60 11.92 -11.96
C SER A 34 -9.25 10.48 -11.59
N PRO A 35 -9.00 10.18 -10.31
CA PRO A 35 -8.70 8.83 -9.88
C PRO A 35 -9.98 7.97 -9.93
N ALA A 36 -9.83 6.68 -10.22
CA ALA A 36 -10.94 5.73 -10.21
C ALA A 36 -11.41 5.40 -8.79
N ARG A 37 -10.54 5.58 -7.79
CA ARG A 37 -10.84 5.45 -6.36
C ARG A 37 -10.39 6.69 -5.60
N PRO A 38 -10.93 6.95 -4.39
CA PRO A 38 -10.40 8.02 -3.55
C PRO A 38 -8.90 7.88 -3.34
N LEU A 39 -8.17 8.99 -3.45
CA LEU A 39 -6.76 9.03 -3.09
C LEU A 39 -6.60 8.70 -1.61
N ILE A 40 -5.45 8.15 -1.26
CA ILE A 40 -5.07 7.83 0.11
C ILE A 40 -3.91 8.71 0.55
N ASP A 41 -3.89 8.96 1.85
CA ASP A 41 -2.80 9.64 2.54
C ASP A 41 -1.79 8.61 3.07
N LEU A 42 -0.56 8.69 2.58
CA LEU A 42 0.54 7.82 3.01
C LEU A 42 1.57 8.66 3.78
N PRO A 43 1.70 8.49 5.11
CA PRO A 43 2.72 9.19 5.87
C PRO A 43 4.11 8.75 5.41
N PHE A 44 4.93 9.73 5.05
CA PHE A 44 6.29 9.53 4.60
C PHE A 44 7.23 10.43 5.39
N ALA A 45 8.30 9.84 5.91
CA ALA A 45 9.35 10.55 6.61
C ALA A 45 10.69 10.25 5.94
N LEU A 46 11.50 11.28 5.74
CA LEU A 46 12.83 11.20 5.20
C LEU A 46 13.81 11.87 6.17
N ALA A 47 14.86 11.15 6.51
CA ALA A 47 16.01 11.67 7.23
C ALA A 47 17.26 11.38 6.41
N SER A 48 17.94 12.44 5.97
CA SER A 48 19.22 12.39 5.26
C SER A 48 20.22 13.32 5.95
N SER A 49 21.48 13.29 5.52
CA SER A 49 22.53 14.16 6.07
C SER A 49 22.28 15.66 5.84
N TRP A 50 21.44 16.03 4.88
CA TRP A 50 21.21 17.41 4.46
C TRP A 50 19.75 17.85 4.56
N PHE A 51 18.82 16.92 4.82
CA PHE A 51 17.40 17.23 4.96
C PHE A 51 16.70 16.22 5.87
N THR A 52 15.86 16.72 6.79
CA THR A 52 14.92 15.88 7.53
C THR A 52 13.54 16.49 7.42
N GLY A 53 12.55 15.67 7.08
CA GLY A 53 11.17 16.11 6.93
C GLY A 53 10.18 14.96 6.91
N ALA A 54 8.93 15.28 7.19
CA ALA A 54 7.81 14.35 7.06
C ALA A 54 6.64 15.03 6.35
N CYS A 55 5.91 14.26 5.56
CA CYS A 55 4.71 14.73 4.87
C CYS A 55 3.69 13.59 4.69
N SER A 56 2.44 13.94 4.44
CA SER A 56 1.45 12.99 3.93
C SER A 56 1.50 13.00 2.41
N LEU A 57 1.83 11.86 1.80
CA LEU A 57 1.81 11.69 0.36
C LEU A 57 0.40 11.33 -0.09
N HIS A 58 -0.21 12.21 -0.90
CA HIS A 58 -1.42 11.88 -1.63
C HIS A 58 -1.10 10.94 -2.78
N THR A 59 -1.54 9.69 -2.67
CA THR A 59 -1.24 8.63 -3.65
C THR A 59 -2.46 7.80 -3.99
N PHE A 60 -2.37 7.04 -5.08
CA PHE A 60 -3.42 6.12 -5.50
C PHE A 60 -3.44 4.88 -4.62
N THR A 61 -4.60 4.23 -4.54
CA THR A 61 -4.74 2.93 -3.89
C THR A 61 -3.86 1.87 -4.57
N ALA A 62 -3.40 0.85 -3.82
CA ALA A 62 -2.61 -0.26 -4.37
C ALA A 62 -3.27 -0.89 -5.61
N ALA A 63 -4.58 -1.09 -5.57
CA ALA A 63 -5.33 -1.64 -6.69
C ALA A 63 -5.33 -0.75 -7.94
N GLU A 64 -5.36 0.57 -7.78
CA GLU A 64 -5.30 1.50 -8.91
C GLU A 64 -3.88 1.60 -9.48
N LEU A 65 -2.85 1.59 -8.63
CA LEU A 65 -1.45 1.49 -9.04
C LEU A 65 -1.21 0.20 -9.87
N VAL A 66 -1.67 -0.96 -9.40
CA VAL A 66 -1.54 -2.22 -10.14
C VAL A 66 -2.34 -2.18 -11.46
N SER A 67 -3.56 -1.63 -11.43
CA SER A 67 -4.41 -1.52 -12.64
C SER A 67 -3.77 -0.65 -13.73
N THR A 68 -3.16 0.47 -13.36
CA THR A 68 -2.46 1.35 -14.32
C THR A 68 -1.20 0.69 -14.89
N LYS A 69 -0.47 -0.11 -14.10
CA LYS A 69 0.65 -0.93 -14.60
C LYS A 69 0.20 -2.04 -15.54
N LEU A 70 -0.92 -2.70 -15.24
CA LEU A 70 -1.50 -3.72 -16.12
C LEU A 70 -1.91 -3.11 -17.47
N ARG A 71 -2.59 -1.96 -17.45
CA ARG A 71 -2.95 -1.22 -18.67
C ARG A 71 -1.70 -0.82 -19.47
N ALA A 72 -0.68 -0.30 -18.79
CA ALA A 72 0.57 0.07 -19.45
C ALA A 72 1.29 -1.15 -20.06
N LEU A 73 1.32 -2.28 -19.36
CA LEU A 73 1.90 -3.53 -19.88
C LEU A 73 1.17 -4.01 -21.13
N TYR A 74 -0.16 -3.89 -21.16
CA TYR A 74 -0.96 -4.25 -22.34
C TYR A 74 -0.70 -3.32 -23.53
N GLN A 75 -0.49 -2.03 -23.28
CA GLN A 75 -0.25 -1.03 -24.32
C GLN A 75 1.20 -1.00 -24.84
N ARG A 76 2.18 -1.46 -24.06
CA ARG A 76 3.61 -1.43 -24.44
C ARG A 76 4.42 -2.57 -23.81
N SER A 77 5.37 -3.13 -24.56
CA SER A 77 6.25 -4.21 -24.08
C SER A 77 7.51 -3.67 -23.39
N LYS A 78 7.46 -3.42 -22.08
CA LYS A 78 8.64 -3.05 -21.27
C LYS A 78 8.74 -3.95 -20.04
N GLY A 79 9.84 -4.70 -19.94
CA GLY A 79 10.05 -5.68 -18.86
C GLY A 79 9.89 -5.13 -17.43
N ARG A 80 10.15 -3.83 -17.21
CA ARG A 80 9.96 -3.17 -15.91
C ARG A 80 8.52 -3.29 -15.37
N ASP A 81 7.52 -3.25 -16.24
CA ASP A 81 6.13 -3.24 -15.79
C ASP A 81 5.73 -4.61 -15.21
N VAL A 82 6.35 -5.70 -15.66
CA VAL A 82 6.19 -7.04 -15.07
C VAL A 82 6.75 -7.09 -13.66
N VAL A 83 7.92 -6.47 -13.44
CA VAL A 83 8.53 -6.36 -12.11
C VAL A 83 7.67 -5.50 -11.19
N ASP A 84 7.13 -4.38 -11.69
CA ASP A 84 6.22 -3.51 -10.94
C ASP A 84 4.94 -4.26 -10.50
N LEU A 85 4.38 -5.12 -11.37
CA LEU A 85 3.22 -5.94 -11.04
C LEU A 85 3.55 -6.98 -9.95
N TRP A 86 4.70 -7.65 -10.06
CA TRP A 86 5.16 -8.58 -9.02
C TRP A 86 5.36 -7.88 -7.67
N LEU A 87 6.00 -6.71 -7.66
CA LEU A 87 6.15 -5.86 -6.46
C LEU A 87 4.78 -5.48 -5.87
N GLY A 88 3.80 -5.14 -6.71
CA GLY A 88 2.45 -4.82 -6.26
C GLY A 88 1.74 -6.00 -5.59
N LEU A 89 1.93 -7.21 -6.11
CA LEU A 89 1.36 -8.43 -5.53
C LEU A 89 2.06 -8.83 -4.22
N ASP A 90 3.39 -8.73 -4.17
CA ASP A 90 4.19 -9.21 -3.05
C ASP A 90 4.27 -8.18 -1.90
N GLN A 91 4.56 -6.92 -2.23
CA GLN A 91 4.87 -5.87 -1.24
C GLN A 91 3.68 -4.96 -0.94
N LEU A 92 2.85 -4.63 -1.93
CA LEU A 92 1.64 -3.80 -1.72
C LEU A 92 0.43 -4.64 -1.26
N GLY A 93 0.57 -5.96 -1.18
CA GLY A 93 -0.48 -6.87 -0.73
C GLY A 93 -1.74 -6.84 -1.60
N PHE A 94 -1.60 -6.49 -2.88
CA PHE A 94 -2.71 -6.48 -3.81
C PHE A 94 -3.25 -7.91 -3.98
N ARG A 95 -4.53 -8.11 -3.65
CA ARG A 95 -5.23 -9.39 -3.80
C ARG A 95 -6.40 -9.21 -4.76
N PRO A 96 -6.38 -9.86 -5.93
CA PRO A 96 -7.48 -9.77 -6.88
C PRO A 96 -8.77 -10.34 -6.26
N GLY A 97 -9.91 -9.71 -6.55
CA GLY A 97 -11.23 -10.14 -6.07
C GLY A 97 -11.57 -9.79 -4.62
N CYS A 98 -10.61 -9.39 -3.79
CA CYS A 98 -10.90 -8.90 -2.44
C CYS A 98 -11.15 -7.38 -2.44
N ARG A 99 -12.17 -6.93 -1.71
CA ARG A 99 -12.38 -5.49 -1.47
C ARG A 99 -11.31 -5.01 -0.50
N GLN A 100 -10.32 -4.26 -0.99
CA GLN A 100 -9.33 -3.64 -0.11
C GLN A 100 -9.95 -2.43 0.61
N PRO A 101 -9.76 -2.30 1.94
CA PRO A 101 -10.19 -1.11 2.64
C PRO A 101 -9.41 0.10 2.12
N ALA A 102 -10.13 1.20 1.88
CA ALA A 102 -9.51 2.46 1.51
C ALA A 102 -8.63 2.92 2.69
N GLY A 103 -7.33 3.08 2.47
CA GLY A 103 -6.42 3.71 3.44
C GLY A 103 -5.42 2.81 4.17
N GLU A 104 -5.29 1.52 3.84
CA GLU A 104 -4.30 0.67 4.51
C GLU A 104 -3.27 0.08 3.55
N LEU A 105 -2.25 0.86 3.21
CA LEU A 105 -1.02 0.35 2.59
C LEU A 105 -0.21 -0.37 3.68
N ARG A 106 -0.66 -1.56 4.07
CA ARG A 106 0.00 -2.35 5.12
C ARG A 106 1.36 -2.84 4.62
N HIS A 107 2.46 -2.32 5.17
CA HIS A 107 3.73 -3.03 5.22
C HIS A 107 3.56 -4.27 6.12
N ARG A 108 2.93 -5.33 5.63
CA ARG A 108 2.85 -6.59 6.37
C ARG A 108 4.08 -7.45 6.08
N ARG A 109 4.91 -7.67 7.11
CA ARG A 109 5.62 -8.94 7.25
C ARG A 109 4.57 -10.06 7.22
N ARG A 110 4.79 -11.04 6.35
CA ARG A 110 3.84 -12.12 6.06
C ARG A 110 3.36 -12.79 7.34
N SER A 111 2.06 -12.69 7.59
CA SER A 111 1.30 -13.77 8.22
C SER A 111 -0.04 -13.83 7.50
N CYS A 112 -0.10 -14.70 6.50
CA CYS A 112 -1.38 -15.18 6.01
C CYS A 112 -1.86 -16.23 7.01
N PRO A 113 -3.11 -16.15 7.52
CA PRO A 113 -3.73 -17.34 8.05
C PRO A 113 -4.03 -18.28 6.88
N HIS A 114 -3.82 -19.56 7.14
CA HIS A 114 -4.05 -20.65 6.21
C HIS A 114 -5.50 -20.66 5.73
N ARG A 115 -5.67 -21.09 4.48
CA ARG A 115 -6.93 -21.37 3.78
C ARG A 115 -7.82 -22.26 4.65
N GLU A 116 -8.93 -21.75 5.20
CA GLU A 116 -9.99 -22.62 5.72
C GLU A 116 -10.78 -23.15 4.53
N GLY A 117 -10.75 -24.47 4.34
CA GLY A 117 -11.60 -25.18 3.40
C GLY A 117 -13.06 -25.20 3.88
N PRO A 118 -14.02 -25.54 3.00
CA PRO A 118 -15.42 -25.60 3.38
C PRO A 118 -15.65 -26.68 4.46
N PRO A 119 -16.60 -26.48 5.39
CA PRO A 119 -16.85 -27.43 6.48
C PRO A 119 -17.47 -28.71 5.91
N GLU A 120 -16.83 -29.85 6.17
CA GLU A 120 -17.46 -31.16 5.98
C GLU A 120 -18.64 -31.30 6.93
N GLN A 121 -19.81 -31.61 6.35
CA GLN A 121 -21.05 -31.82 7.08
C GLN A 121 -20.98 -33.18 7.79
N GLY A 122 -20.49 -33.18 9.03
CA GLY A 122 -20.53 -34.33 9.93
C GLY A 122 -21.85 -34.39 10.70
N LEU A 123 -22.61 -35.45 10.43
CA LEU A 123 -23.83 -35.87 11.13
C LEU A 123 -23.77 -35.64 12.65
N GLY A 124 -24.85 -35.05 13.18
CA GLY A 124 -25.00 -34.76 14.60
C GLY A 124 -25.16 -36.00 15.50
N ARG A 125 -24.82 -35.81 16.77
CA ARG A 125 -25.50 -36.49 17.88
C ARG A 125 -25.44 -35.63 19.15
N VAL A 126 -26.64 -35.40 19.66
CA VAL A 126 -27.07 -34.84 20.95
C VAL A 126 -26.27 -35.32 22.18
N ASN A 127 -25.97 -34.41 23.12
CA ASN A 127 -26.54 -34.38 24.47
C ASN A 127 -25.94 -33.24 25.34
N GLU A 128 -26.80 -32.37 25.84
CA GLU A 128 -26.62 -31.48 27.02
C GLU A 128 -26.80 -32.31 28.32
N PRO A 129 -26.63 -31.82 29.59
CA PRO A 129 -26.61 -30.42 30.02
C PRO A 129 -25.65 -29.98 31.17
N LEU A 130 -25.52 -28.65 31.26
CA LEU A 130 -25.42 -27.79 32.46
C LEU A 130 -24.36 -28.06 33.57
N ARG A 131 -23.48 -27.07 33.83
CA ARG A 131 -23.19 -26.54 35.19
C ARG A 131 -22.29 -25.28 35.22
N ARG A 132 -22.81 -24.24 35.89
CA ARG A 132 -22.20 -23.26 36.83
C ARG A 132 -20.78 -22.73 36.52
N ALA A 133 -20.63 -21.44 36.23
CA ALA A 133 -20.59 -20.29 37.16
C ALA A 133 -19.15 -19.86 37.52
N THR A 134 -18.98 -18.54 37.69
CA THR A 134 -17.79 -17.81 38.19
C THR A 134 -16.63 -17.68 37.20
N GLY A 135 -15.89 -16.59 37.08
CA GLY A 135 -15.87 -15.36 37.85
C GLY A 135 -15.09 -14.27 37.09
N ARG A 136 -15.56 -13.05 37.33
CA ARG A 136 -14.88 -11.75 37.25
C ARG A 136 -13.34 -11.82 37.29
N LEU A 137 -12.66 -11.02 36.46
CA LEU A 137 -11.89 -9.84 36.91
C LEU A 137 -11.22 -9.10 35.75
N SER A 138 -11.73 -7.88 35.55
CA SER A 138 -11.06 -6.72 34.97
C SER A 138 -9.61 -6.58 35.45
N ARG A 139 -8.72 -6.14 34.55
CA ARG A 139 -7.65 -5.18 34.87
C ARG A 139 -7.33 -4.33 33.65
N ALA A 140 -7.51 -3.03 33.84
CA ALA A 140 -7.33 -1.95 32.89
C ALA A 140 -5.85 -1.63 32.61
N CYS A 141 -5.58 -1.10 31.41
CA CYS A 141 -4.32 -0.46 31.05
C CYS A 141 -4.10 0.81 31.89
N PRO A 142 -2.88 1.06 32.40
CA PRO A 142 -2.53 2.36 32.95
C PRO A 142 -2.20 3.34 31.81
N SER A 143 -2.91 4.48 31.78
CA SER A 143 -2.63 5.64 30.95
C SER A 143 -1.40 6.39 31.45
N ALA A 144 -0.52 6.77 30.52
CA ALA A 144 0.69 7.55 30.76
C ALA A 144 0.39 8.96 31.32
N PRO A 145 1.31 9.55 32.11
CA PRO A 145 1.11 10.85 32.76
C PRO A 145 1.24 12.04 31.79
N PRO A 146 0.57 13.18 32.09
CA PRO A 146 0.63 14.38 31.26
C PRO A 146 1.95 15.14 31.42
N ARG A 147 2.32 15.85 30.35
CA ARG A 147 3.51 16.69 30.23
C ARG A 147 3.36 17.95 31.10
N GLY A 148 4.42 18.26 31.84
CA GLY A 148 4.76 19.56 32.42
C GLY A 148 6.24 19.80 32.15
#